data_AF-A0A6J5I3D9-F1
#
_entry.id   AF-A0A6J5I3D9-F1
#
_cell.length_a   1.000
_cell.length_b   1.000
_cell.length_c   1.000
_cell.angle_alpha   90.00
_cell.angle_beta   90.00
_cell.angle_gamma   90.00
#
_symmetry.space_group_name_H-M   'P 1'
#
loop_
_entity.id
_entity.type
_entity.pdbx_description
1 polymer ?
#
loop_
_entity_poly.entity_id
_entity_poly.type
_entity_poly.pdbx_seq_one_letter_code
_entity_poly.pdbx_strand_id
1 'polypeptide(L)'
;MSILNPVPREQLGTRFTHYGWFCGVVPIYVGNILDEAPLVAERNGIPEWMFSLVGHLYSGVAWCAGQLAPYRDINVPIVITGAIEPTQDDS
;
A
#
# COMPACT_ATOMS: atom_id res chain seq x y z
N MET A 1 12.11 7.05 -1.78
CA MET A 1 12.72 7.13 -0.45
C MET A 1 11.57 7.15 0.55
N SER A 2 11.39 6.16 1.43
CA SER A 2 10.40 6.24 2.55
C SER A 2 11.04 6.42 3.95
N ILE A 3 12.38 6.60 3.96
CA ILE A 3 13.14 7.07 5.14
C ILE A 3 13.42 8.59 5.07
N LEU A 4 13.56 9.18 3.88
CA LEU A 4 13.95 10.59 3.71
C LEU A 4 12.78 11.55 3.46
N ASN A 5 11.62 11.06 3.01
CA ASN A 5 10.38 11.83 2.87
C ASN A 5 9.24 11.10 3.58
N PRO A 6 9.23 11.09 4.92
CA PRO A 6 8.11 10.54 5.66
C PRO A 6 6.82 11.28 5.28
N VAL A 7 5.72 10.54 5.17
CA VAL A 7 4.39 11.12 5.07
C VAL A 7 4.17 12.02 6.29
N PRO A 8 3.92 13.33 6.11
CA PRO A 8 3.69 14.25 7.22
C PRO A 8 2.50 13.78 8.05
N ARG A 9 2.59 13.92 9.38
CA ARG A 9 1.51 13.48 10.30
C ARG A 9 0.18 14.16 9.99
N GLU A 10 0.22 15.39 9.49
CA GLU A 10 -0.93 16.18 9.03
C GLU A 10 -1.69 15.53 7.84
N GLN A 11 -1.02 14.70 7.04
CA GLN A 11 -1.62 13.98 5.92
C GLN A 11 -2.22 12.62 6.34
N LEU A 12 -1.90 12.15 7.55
CA LEU A 12 -2.46 10.94 8.13
C LEU A 12 -3.79 11.28 8.80
N GLY A 13 -4.87 10.63 8.37
CA GLY A 13 -6.25 10.91 8.78
C GLY A 13 -6.99 11.91 7.87
N THR A 14 -6.29 12.61 6.98
CA THR A 14 -6.89 13.52 5.98
C THR A 14 -6.79 12.95 4.57
N ARG A 15 -5.56 12.85 4.04
CA ARG A 15 -5.27 12.33 2.69
C ARG A 15 -5.11 10.82 2.65
N PHE A 16 -4.47 10.25 3.68
CA PHE A 16 -4.40 8.81 3.90
C PHE A 16 -5.30 8.46 5.06
N THR A 17 -6.32 7.63 4.82
CA THR A 17 -7.38 7.36 5.79
C THR A 17 -7.31 5.95 6.36
N HIS A 18 -6.53 5.05 5.76
CA HIS A 18 -6.47 3.64 6.14
C HIS A 18 -5.03 3.12 6.15
N TYR A 19 -4.79 2.12 7.00
CA TYR A 19 -3.63 1.25 6.97
C TYR A 19 -3.92 0.05 6.09
N GLY A 20 -2.91 -0.43 5.37
CA GLY A 20 -2.99 -1.69 4.66
C GLY A 20 -1.65 -2.38 4.47
N TRP A 21 -1.71 -3.50 3.76
CA TRP A 21 -0.57 -4.32 3.37
C TRP A 21 -0.57 -4.53 1.86
N PHE A 22 0.54 -4.21 1.23
CA PHE A 22 0.81 -4.53 -0.15
C PHE A 22 1.45 -5.91 -0.23
N CYS A 23 0.79 -6.81 -0.97
CA CYS A 23 1.15 -8.22 -1.10
C CYS A 23 1.31 -8.98 0.23
N GLY A 24 0.70 -8.48 1.32
CA GLY A 24 0.86 -9.05 2.66
C GLY A 24 2.25 -8.89 3.29
N VAL A 25 3.16 -8.14 2.64
CA VAL A 25 4.57 -8.02 3.05
C VAL A 25 4.92 -6.58 3.43
N VAL A 26 4.45 -5.60 2.64
CA VAL A 26 4.83 -4.19 2.82
C VAL A 26 3.69 -3.43 3.49
N PRO A 27 3.89 -2.83 4.66
CA PRO A 27 2.87 -1.98 5.26
C PRO A 27 2.77 -0.65 4.48
N ILE A 28 1.53 -0.26 4.18
CA ILE A 28 1.19 0.89 3.34
C ILE A 28 0.10 1.74 3.99
N TYR A 29 0.11 3.02 3.63
CA TYR A 29 -1.00 3.94 3.85
C TYR A 29 -1.88 3.96 2.60
N VAL A 30 -3.19 3.92 2.79
CA VAL A 30 -4.17 3.96 1.71
C VAL A 30 -5.11 5.15 1.95
N GLY A 31 -5.27 5.96 0.93
CA GLY A 31 -6.23 7.05 0.86
C GLY A 31 -7.24 6.81 -0.26
N ASN A 32 -8.40 7.44 -0.15
CA ASN A 32 -9.40 7.46 -1.21
C ASN A 32 -9.84 6.06 -1.69
N ILE A 33 -10.09 5.15 -0.74
CA ILE A 33 -10.41 3.73 -0.99
C ILE A 33 -11.69 3.50 -1.83
N LEU A 34 -12.54 4.51 -1.97
CA LEU A 34 -13.78 4.44 -2.74
C LEU A 34 -13.64 4.99 -4.17
N ASP A 35 -12.48 5.56 -4.50
CA ASP A 35 -12.21 6.13 -5.82
C ASP A 35 -11.53 5.10 -6.73
N GLU A 36 -11.64 5.27 -8.05
CA GLU A 36 -11.08 4.36 -9.04
C GLU A 36 -9.54 4.32 -8.99
N ALA A 37 -8.91 5.36 -8.47
CA ALA A 37 -7.47 5.47 -8.26
C ALA A 37 -7.14 5.68 -6.77
N PRO A 38 -7.10 4.61 -5.95
CA PRO A 38 -6.76 4.72 -4.54
C PRO A 38 -5.32 5.23 -4.39
N LEU A 39 -5.14 6.19 -3.47
CA LEU A 39 -3.82 6.73 -3.16
C LEU A 39 -3.09 5.74 -2.27
N VAL A 40 -1.94 5.25 -2.71
CA VAL A 40 -1.11 4.33 -1.92
C VAL A 40 0.24 4.99 -1.65
N ALA A 41 0.65 5.02 -0.39
CA ALA A 41 1.97 5.45 0.02
C ALA A 41 2.61 4.42 0.95
N GLU A 42 3.94 4.34 0.92
CA GLU A 42 4.69 3.49 1.83
C GLU A 42 4.56 3.98 3.27
N ARG A 43 4.53 3.04 4.22
CA ARG A 43 4.56 3.42 5.63
C ARG A 43 5.93 4.02 5.99
N ASN A 44 5.92 5.06 6.82
CA ASN A 44 7.14 5.71 7.30
C ASN A 44 8.08 4.68 7.96
N GLY A 45 9.35 4.69 7.58
CA GLY A 45 10.38 3.76 8.09
C GLY A 45 10.57 2.50 7.25
N ILE A 46 9.85 2.37 6.14
CA ILE A 46 10.08 1.30 5.16
C ILE A 46 11.15 1.75 4.15
N PRO A 47 12.08 0.87 3.73
CA PRO A 47 12.98 1.16 2.62
C PRO A 47 12.20 1.20 1.29
N GLU A 48 12.45 2.20 0.45
CA GLU A 48 11.81 2.37 -0.87
C GLU A 48 11.98 1.14 -1.79
N TRP A 49 13.14 0.48 -1.70
CA TRP A 49 13.39 -0.72 -2.49
C TRP A 49 12.44 -1.87 -2.11
N MET A 50 11.84 -1.86 -0.93
CA MET A 50 10.93 -2.92 -0.48
C MET A 50 9.69 -2.98 -1.39
N PHE A 51 9.13 -1.83 -1.77
CA PHE A 51 7.98 -1.79 -2.67
C PHE A 51 8.33 -2.31 -4.05
N SER A 52 9.47 -1.87 -4.59
CA SER A 52 9.98 -2.32 -5.89
C SER A 52 10.30 -3.82 -5.89
N LEU A 53 10.95 -4.33 -4.84
CA LEU A 53 11.31 -5.74 -4.70
C LEU A 53 10.06 -6.62 -4.61
N VAL A 54 9.10 -6.26 -3.76
CA VAL A 54 7.85 -7.03 -3.60
C VAL A 54 7.02 -6.96 -4.87
N GLY A 55 6.99 -5.81 -5.55
CA GLY A 55 6.39 -5.66 -6.86
C GLY A 55 7.02 -6.61 -7.89
N HIS A 56 8.35 -6.63 -8.01
CA HIS A 56 9.07 -7.52 -8.92
C HIS A 56 8.83 -9.00 -8.60
N LEU A 57 8.87 -9.38 -7.32
CA LEU A 57 8.61 -10.74 -6.89
C LEU A 57 7.18 -11.17 -7.24
N TYR A 58 6.21 -10.31 -6.96
CA TYR A 58 4.82 -10.55 -7.31
C TYR A 58 4.62 -10.65 -8.83
N SER A 59 5.24 -9.78 -9.63
CA SER A 59 5.20 -9.85 -11.09
C SER A 59 5.76 -11.17 -11.63
N GLY A 60 6.84 -11.70 -11.04
CA GLY A 60 7.38 -13.00 -11.40
C GLY A 60 6.40 -14.15 -11.08
N VAL A 61 5.80 -14.13 -9.89
CA VAL A 61 4.79 -15.12 -9.49
C VAL A 61 3.54 -15.03 -10.35
N ALA A 62 3.05 -13.82 -10.61
CA ALA A 62 1.94 -13.51 -11.50
C ALA A 62 2.20 -14.05 -12.90
N TRP A 63 3.37 -13.78 -13.47
CA TRP A 63 3.74 -14.30 -14.78
C TRP A 63 3.71 -15.82 -14.82
N CYS A 64 4.32 -16.51 -13.83
CA CYS A 64 4.24 -17.96 -13.72
C CYS A 64 2.79 -18.46 -13.58
N ALA A 65 1.97 -17.79 -12.78
CA ALA A 65 0.56 -18.14 -12.58
C ALA A 65 -0.26 -17.97 -13.86
N GLY A 66 0.00 -16.93 -14.65
CA GLY A 66 -0.64 -16.70 -15.95
C GLY A 66 -0.32 -17.80 -16.97
N GLN A 67 0.90 -18.35 -16.92
CA GLN A 67 1.29 -19.49 -17.76
C GLN A 67 0.60 -20.79 -17.34
N LEU A 68 0.35 -21.00 -16.05
CA LEU A 68 -0.27 -22.22 -15.51
C LEU A 68 -1.80 -22.17 -15.50
N ALA A 69 -2.40 -20.99 -15.40
CA ALA A 69 -3.84 -20.79 -15.30
C ALA A 69 -4.26 -19.49 -16.04
N PRO A 70 -4.31 -19.49 -17.37
CA PRO A 70 -4.50 -18.29 -18.19
C PRO A 70 -5.87 -17.61 -18.05
N TYR A 71 -6.85 -18.25 -17.42
CA TYR A 71 -8.19 -17.70 -17.21
C TYR A 71 -8.38 -16.99 -15.86
N ARG A 72 -7.32 -16.86 -15.06
CA ARG A 72 -7.39 -16.24 -13.73
C ARG A 72 -7.05 -14.76 -13.80
N ASP A 73 -7.94 -13.92 -13.26
CA ASP A 73 -7.61 -12.52 -13.01
C ASP A 73 -6.54 -12.42 -11.92
N ILE A 74 -5.35 -11.99 -12.32
CA ILE A 74 -4.22 -11.77 -11.42
C ILE A 74 -4.38 -10.37 -10.81
N ASN A 75 -4.87 -10.32 -9.58
CA ASN A 75 -5.04 -9.09 -8.84
C ASN A 75 -3.96 -8.96 -7.77
N VAL A 76 -3.26 -7.82 -7.77
CA VAL A 76 -2.29 -7.49 -6.73
C VAL A 76 -3.04 -7.30 -5.40
N PRO A 77 -2.78 -8.12 -4.38
CA PRO A 77 -3.56 -8.04 -3.15
C PRO A 77 -3.10 -6.84 -2.33
N ILE A 78 -4.01 -5.90 -2.14
CA ILE A 78 -3.92 -4.84 -1.14
C ILE A 78 -4.94 -5.18 -0.05
N VAL A 79 -4.44 -5.41 1.17
CA VAL A 79 -5.29 -5.75 2.32
C VAL A 79 -5.41 -4.53 3.20
N ILE A 80 -6.60 -3.98 3.36
CA ILE A 80 -6.86 -2.89 4.30
C ILE A 80 -7.02 -3.51 5.70
N THR A 81 -6.21 -3.05 6.67
CA THR A 81 -6.20 -3.59 8.03
C THR A 81 -6.88 -2.72 9.06
N GLY A 82 -7.10 -1.43 8.78
CA GLY A 82 -7.79 -0.55 9.72
C GLY A 82 -7.80 0.90 9.26
N ALA A 83 -8.66 1.71 9.88
CA ALA A 83 -8.68 3.14 9.67
C ALA A 83 -7.54 3.82 10.44
N ILE A 84 -7.04 4.93 9.90
CA ILE A 84 -6.19 5.86 10.62
C ILE A 84 -7.12 6.79 11.39
N GLU A 85 -7.07 6.75 12.71
CA GLU A 85 -7.75 7.75 13.52
C GLU A 85 -7.17 9.12 13.20
N PRO A 86 -8.00 10.11 12.83
CA PRO A 86 -7.53 11.48 12.72
C PRO A 86 -6.98 11.89 14.08
N THR A 87 -5.77 12.44 14.11
CA THR A 87 -5.23 13.01 15.33
C THR A 87 -6.14 14.18 15.70
N GLN A 88 -7.01 14.00 16.70
CA GLN A 88 -7.73 15.14 17.27
C GLN A 88 -6.66 16.04 17.90
N ASP A 89 -6.39 17.18 17.29
CA ASP A 89 -5.71 18.28 17.98
C ASP A 89 -6.64 18.68 19.13
N ASP A 90 -6.30 18.24 20.35
CA ASP A 90 -6.90 18.72 21.59
C ASP A 90 -6.74 20.24 21.62
N SER A 91 -7.85 20.94 21.34
CA SER A 91 -8.00 22.39 21.42
C SER A 91 -8.36 22.82 22.84
#